data_AF-A0A841Z3Q5-F1
#
_entry.id   AF-A0A841Z3Q5-F1
#
_cell.length_a   1.000
_cell.length_b   1.000
_cell.length_c   1.000
_cell.angle_alpha   90.00
_cell.angle_beta   90.00
_cell.angle_gamma   90.00
#
_symmetry.space_group_name_H-M   'P 1'
#
loop_
_entity.id
_entity.type
_entity.pdbx_description
1 polymer ?
#
loop_
_entity_poly.entity_id
_entity_poly.type
_entity_poly.pdbx_seq_one_letter_code
_entity_poly.pdbx_strand_id
1 'polypeptide(L)'
;MTEKEQNQLAFYSSFCDLIWESGWLSSDTVYDLTRQAEQESGFDSDGEEVQREIGKWRVKYGELYWISWGEDGTEPTFLIDNMIGTLDNVPTFDTEKEANDIAIIFGGEIEKVGDDE
;
A
#
# COMPACT_ATOMS: atom_id res chain seq x y z
N MET A 1 17.13 18.46 15.32
CA MET A 1 16.18 17.89 14.37
C MET A 1 14.81 18.42 14.74
N THR A 2 14.15 19.10 13.81
CA THR A 2 12.79 19.62 13.94
C THR A 2 11.78 18.48 13.73
N GLU A 3 10.52 18.69 14.13
CA GLU A 3 9.43 17.73 13.89
C GLU A 3 9.26 17.45 12.39
N LYS A 4 9.31 18.50 11.56
CA LYS A 4 9.29 18.37 10.11
C LYS A 4 10.44 17.51 9.56
N GLU A 5 11.66 17.67 10.08
CA GLU A 5 12.80 16.82 9.70
C GLU A 5 12.64 15.36 10.18
N GLN A 6 11.93 15.12 11.29
CA GLN A 6 11.62 13.76 11.76
C GLN A 6 10.57 13.09 10.87
N ASN A 7 9.55 13.82 10.45
CA ASN A 7 8.51 13.33 9.55
C ASN A 7 9.08 13.01 8.16
N GLN A 8 9.92 13.90 7.62
CA GLN A 8 10.67 13.62 6.38
C GLN A 8 11.53 12.36 6.52
N LEU A 9 12.20 12.17 7.66
CA LEU A 9 13.00 10.98 7.90
C LEU A 9 12.14 9.71 7.93
N ALA A 10 10.93 9.78 8.50
CA ALA A 10 9.99 8.66 8.51
C ALA A 10 9.54 8.28 7.09
N PHE A 11 9.14 9.26 6.27
CA PHE A 11 8.82 9.06 4.86
C PHE A 11 9.99 8.44 4.09
N TYR A 12 11.18 9.06 4.16
CA TYR A 12 12.34 8.58 3.40
C TYR A 12 12.84 7.21 3.88
N SER A 13 12.67 6.88 5.17
CA SER A 13 12.99 5.54 5.67
C SER A 13 12.10 4.50 5.00
N SER A 14 10.78 4.66 5.09
CA SER A 14 9.83 3.73 4.46
C SER A 14 10.03 3.67 2.94
N PHE A 15 10.20 4.82 2.27
CA PHE A 15 10.45 4.85 0.84
C PHE A 15 11.77 4.16 0.42
N CYS A 16 12.85 4.33 1.19
CA CYS A 16 14.12 3.66 0.90
C CYS A 16 14.03 2.15 1.13
N ASP A 17 13.30 1.71 2.16
CA ASP A 17 13.06 0.29 2.44
C ASP A 17 12.27 -0.34 1.26
N LEU A 18 11.22 0.34 0.79
CA LEU A 18 10.41 -0.08 -0.35
C LEU A 18 11.20 -0.11 -1.68
N ILE A 19 12.08 0.87 -1.91
CA ILE A 19 13.01 0.85 -3.07
C ILE A 19 13.95 -0.35 -2.97
N TRP A 20 14.48 -0.62 -1.79
CA TRP A 20 15.42 -1.70 -1.56
C TRP A 20 14.79 -3.06 -1.84
N GLU A 21 13.53 -3.24 -1.46
CA GLU A 21 12.74 -4.44 -1.74
C GLU A 21 12.33 -4.57 -3.22
N SER A 22 12.04 -3.45 -3.90
CA SER A 22 11.50 -3.48 -5.28
C SER A 22 12.54 -3.79 -6.38
N GLY A 23 13.84 -3.60 -6.10
CA GLY A 23 14.91 -3.89 -7.05
C GLY A 23 14.97 -2.93 -8.25
N TRP A 24 14.18 -3.17 -9.31
CA TRP A 24 14.22 -2.38 -10.56
C TRP A 24 13.22 -1.23 -10.54
N LEU A 25 13.71 0.01 -10.66
CA LEU A 25 12.89 1.20 -10.64
C LEU A 25 12.45 1.60 -12.05
N SER A 26 11.13 1.72 -12.25
CA SER A 26 10.52 2.47 -13.34
C SER A 26 9.83 3.71 -12.78
N SER A 27 9.50 4.70 -13.62
CA SER A 27 8.81 5.91 -13.15
C SER A 27 7.45 5.59 -12.51
N ASP A 28 6.74 4.60 -13.04
CA ASP A 28 5.45 4.14 -12.50
C ASP A 28 5.67 3.46 -11.14
N THR A 29 6.70 2.60 -11.04
CA THR A 29 7.09 1.98 -9.78
C THR A 29 7.47 3.01 -8.71
N VAL A 30 8.18 4.09 -9.07
CA VAL A 30 8.54 5.16 -8.12
C VAL A 30 7.30 5.88 -7.59
N TYR A 31 6.29 6.10 -8.44
CA TYR A 31 5.03 6.70 -8.01
C TYR A 31 4.30 5.81 -7.00
N ASP A 32 4.18 4.52 -7.30
CA ASP A 32 3.51 3.56 -6.41
C ASP A 32 4.23 3.43 -5.07
N LEU A 33 5.56 3.34 -5.08
CA LEU A 33 6.37 3.28 -3.86
C LEU A 33 6.28 4.58 -3.04
N THR A 34 6.14 5.74 -3.69
CA THR A 34 5.94 7.02 -3.01
C THR A 34 4.61 7.03 -2.28
N ARG A 35 3.53 6.59 -2.94
CA ARG A 35 2.21 6.49 -2.31
C ARG A 35 2.20 5.47 -1.17
N GLN A 36 2.87 4.35 -1.33
CA GLN A 36 2.98 3.36 -0.26
C GLN A 36 3.77 3.92 0.93
N ALA A 37 4.88 4.60 0.70
CA ALA A 37 5.65 5.26 1.75
C ALA A 37 4.85 6.34 2.49
N GLU A 38 4.05 7.11 1.77
CA GLU A 38 3.08 8.07 2.32
C GLU A 38 2.06 7.37 3.23
N GLN A 39 1.51 6.23 2.80
CA GLN A 39 0.54 5.48 3.59
C GLN A 39 1.15 4.80 4.82
N GLU A 40 2.38 4.31 4.74
CA GLU A 40 3.07 3.64 5.84
C GLU A 40 3.61 4.63 6.87
N SER A 41 4.19 5.74 6.41
CA SER A 41 4.76 6.75 7.30
C SER A 41 3.73 7.75 7.82
N GLY A 42 2.64 7.98 7.08
CA GLY A 42 1.67 9.05 7.34
C GLY A 42 2.15 10.44 6.93
N PHE A 43 3.30 10.54 6.26
CA PHE A 43 3.89 11.81 5.84
C PHE A 43 4.32 11.80 4.37
N ASP A 44 4.30 12.96 3.73
CA ASP A 44 4.89 13.13 2.39
C ASP A 44 6.41 13.39 2.45
N SER A 45 7.02 13.54 1.26
CA SER A 45 8.45 13.86 1.13
C SER A 45 8.87 15.20 1.73
N ASP A 46 7.90 16.10 1.95
CA ASP A 46 8.12 17.38 2.61
C ASP A 46 7.96 17.27 4.14
N GLY A 47 7.48 16.15 4.68
CA GLY A 47 7.25 15.92 6.10
C GLY A 47 5.91 16.45 6.61
N GLU A 48 4.99 16.78 5.69
CA GLU A 48 3.63 17.15 6.00
C GLU A 48 2.78 15.89 6.21
N GLU A 49 1.81 15.94 7.12
CA GLU A 49 0.87 14.84 7.32
C GLU A 49 0.01 14.65 6.07
N VAL A 50 -0.03 13.41 5.58
CA VAL A 50 -0.94 13.02 4.50
C VAL A 50 -2.16 12.31 5.10
N GLN A 51 -3.34 12.71 4.64
CA GLN A 51 -4.52 11.90 4.90
C GLN A 51 -4.36 10.60 4.11
N ARG A 52 -4.47 9.47 4.80
CA ARG A 52 -4.48 8.16 4.16
C ARG A 52 -5.61 8.12 3.14
N GLU A 53 -5.28 8.21 1.87
CA GLU A 53 -6.27 8.09 0.81
C GLU A 53 -6.72 6.63 0.76
N ILE A 54 -7.93 6.39 1.26
CA ILE A 54 -8.61 5.10 1.17
C ILE A 54 -9.20 5.02 -0.24
N GLY A 55 -8.54 4.26 -1.10
CA GLY A 55 -9.03 3.91 -2.43
C GLY A 55 -10.31 3.07 -2.36
N LYS A 56 -10.99 2.94 -3.50
CA LYS A 56 -12.32 2.31 -3.59
C LYS A 56 -12.29 0.79 -3.59
N TRP A 57 -11.15 0.18 -3.86
CA TRP A 57 -11.03 -1.26 -4.09
C TRP A 57 -9.88 -1.84 -3.29
N ARG A 58 -10.05 -3.02 -2.73
CA ARG A 58 -8.98 -3.83 -2.14
C ARG A 58 -8.98 -5.21 -2.77
N VAL A 59 -7.86 -5.91 -2.70
CA VAL A 59 -7.72 -7.23 -3.31
C VAL A 59 -7.71 -8.31 -2.24
N LYS A 60 -8.41 -9.41 -2.48
CA LYS A 60 -8.48 -10.54 -1.55
C LYS A 60 -8.46 -11.91 -2.25
N TYR A 61 -8.15 -12.95 -1.48
CA TYR A 61 -8.24 -14.35 -1.87
C TYR A 61 -8.99 -15.11 -0.76
N GLY A 62 -10.29 -15.33 -0.96
CA GLY A 62 -11.17 -15.79 0.11
C GLY A 62 -11.25 -14.78 1.26
N GLU A 63 -10.81 -15.18 2.44
CA GLU A 63 -10.78 -14.34 3.67
C GLU A 63 -9.44 -13.61 3.87
N LEU A 64 -8.53 -13.69 2.90
CA LEU A 64 -7.18 -13.15 2.96
C LEU A 64 -7.05 -11.88 2.12
N TYR A 65 -6.68 -10.76 2.72
CA TYR A 65 -6.45 -9.49 2.02
C TYR A 65 -5.01 -9.35 1.58
N TRP A 66 -4.78 -9.07 0.30
CA TRP A 66 -3.44 -8.88 -0.23
C TRP A 66 -2.82 -7.60 0.33
N ILE A 67 -1.56 -7.66 0.77
CA ILE A 67 -0.81 -6.51 1.29
C ILE A 67 0.34 -6.11 0.36
N SER A 68 1.10 -7.08 -0.12
CA SER A 68 2.29 -6.81 -0.94
C SER A 68 2.75 -8.09 -1.64
N TRP A 69 3.71 -7.94 -2.55
CA TRP A 69 4.56 -9.05 -2.96
C TRP A 69 5.70 -9.21 -1.95
N GLY A 70 6.17 -10.44 -1.75
CA GLY A 70 7.36 -10.75 -0.98
C GLY A 70 8.61 -10.17 -1.63
N GLU A 71 9.74 -10.21 -0.93
CA GLU A 71 11.00 -9.57 -1.34
C GLU A 71 11.48 -9.95 -2.75
N ASP A 72 11.06 -11.10 -3.29
CA ASP A 72 11.43 -11.56 -4.63
C ASP A 72 10.44 -11.14 -5.73
N GLY A 73 9.35 -10.46 -5.36
CA GLY A 73 8.27 -10.06 -6.25
C GLY A 73 7.37 -11.21 -6.71
N THR A 74 7.50 -12.41 -6.15
CA THR A 74 6.78 -13.61 -6.63
C THR A 74 5.81 -14.20 -5.62
N GLU A 75 6.06 -14.03 -4.33
CA GLU A 75 5.21 -14.58 -3.26
C GLU A 75 4.22 -13.53 -2.72
N PRO A 76 2.91 -13.65 -2.95
CA PRO A 76 1.96 -12.68 -2.41
C PRO A 76 1.82 -12.83 -0.88
N THR A 77 1.87 -11.69 -0.18
CA THR A 77 1.66 -11.59 1.27
C THR A 77 0.22 -11.19 1.56
N PHE A 78 -0.36 -11.83 2.58
CA PHE A 78 -1.75 -11.61 2.94
C PHE A 78 -1.97 -11.32 4.43
N LEU A 79 -3.06 -10.61 4.69
CA LEU A 79 -3.59 -10.27 6.00
C LEU A 79 -4.94 -10.95 6.23
N ILE A 80 -5.21 -11.36 7.46
CA ILE A 80 -6.54 -11.83 7.88
C ILE A 80 -7.24 -10.68 8.61
N ASP A 81 -8.47 -10.35 8.23
CA ASP A 81 -9.32 -9.42 8.98
C ASP A 81 -9.83 -10.07 10.27
N ASN A 82 -9.02 -10.03 11.32
CA ASN A 82 -9.31 -10.69 12.59
C ASN A 82 -9.49 -9.71 13.77
N MET A 83 -9.24 -8.41 13.56
CA MET A 83 -9.42 -7.36 14.57
C MET A 83 -9.87 -6.05 13.92
N ILE A 84 -10.49 -5.18 14.72
CA ILE A 84 -10.84 -3.82 14.29
C ILE A 84 -9.55 -3.08 13.88
N GLY A 85 -9.58 -2.44 12.72
CA GLY A 85 -8.46 -1.66 12.18
C GLY A 85 -7.39 -2.49 11.47
N THR A 86 -7.52 -3.82 11.39
CA THR A 86 -6.52 -4.62 10.66
C THR A 86 -6.54 -4.31 9.16
N LEU A 87 -7.73 -3.98 8.64
CA LEU A 87 -7.93 -3.56 7.26
C LEU A 87 -7.36 -2.18 6.93
N ASP A 88 -7.02 -1.36 7.93
CA ASP A 88 -6.45 -0.03 7.67
C ASP A 88 -5.10 -0.17 6.93
N ASN A 89 -4.37 -1.26 7.16
CA ASN A 89 -3.08 -1.54 6.54
C ASN A 89 -3.17 -2.32 5.21
N VAL A 90 -4.38 -2.59 4.73
CA VAL A 90 -4.57 -3.24 3.44
C VAL A 90 -4.51 -2.17 2.35
N PRO A 91 -3.64 -2.32 1.33
CA PRO A 91 -3.61 -1.42 0.19
C PRO A 91 -4.96 -1.31 -0.48
N THR A 92 -5.27 -0.10 -0.88
CA THR A 92 -6.50 0.24 -1.59
C THR A 92 -6.19 0.94 -2.90
N PHE A 93 -6.99 0.67 -3.92
CA PHE A 93 -6.82 1.11 -5.29
C PHE A 93 -7.99 2.01 -5.70
N ASP A 94 -7.70 3.07 -6.43
CA ASP A 94 -8.72 4.00 -6.92
C ASP A 94 -9.53 3.41 -8.07
N THR A 95 -8.90 2.56 -8.88
CA THR A 95 -9.53 1.95 -10.04
C THR A 95 -9.76 0.45 -9.87
N GLU A 96 -10.90 0.00 -10.41
CA GLU A 96 -11.24 -1.43 -10.46
C GLU A 96 -10.23 -2.22 -11.31
N LYS A 97 -9.65 -1.57 -12.33
CA LYS A 97 -8.69 -2.21 -13.23
C LYS A 97 -7.40 -2.57 -12.50
N GLU A 98 -6.80 -1.63 -11.76
CA GLU A 98 -5.56 -1.89 -11.00
C GLU A 98 -5.74 -3.02 -10.00
N ALA A 99 -6.85 -3.00 -9.24
CA ALA A 99 -7.16 -4.06 -8.28
C ALA A 99 -7.34 -5.43 -8.98
N ASN A 100 -8.01 -5.46 -10.14
CA ASN A 100 -8.20 -6.69 -10.93
C ASN A 100 -6.90 -7.23 -11.52
N ASP A 101 -6.02 -6.37 -12.03
CA ASP A 101 -4.74 -6.77 -12.61
C ASP A 101 -3.90 -7.53 -11.59
N ILE A 102 -3.98 -7.16 -10.30
CA ILE A 102 -3.37 -7.89 -9.18
C ILE A 102 -4.13 -9.17 -8.85
N ALA A 103 -5.46 -9.09 -8.67
CA ALA A 103 -6.30 -10.23 -8.28
C ALA A 103 -6.14 -11.43 -9.22
N ILE A 104 -6.07 -11.19 -10.52
CA ILE A 104 -5.96 -12.24 -11.55
C ILE A 104 -4.67 -13.06 -11.39
N ILE A 105 -3.58 -12.47 -10.90
CA ILE A 105 -2.27 -13.14 -10.81
C ILE A 105 -2.33 -14.36 -9.90
N PHE A 106 -3.06 -14.27 -8.78
CA PHE A 106 -3.23 -15.37 -7.82
C PHE A 106 -4.64 -15.96 -7.80
N GLY A 107 -5.48 -15.62 -8.78
CA GLY A 107 -6.86 -16.09 -8.86
C GLY A 107 -7.74 -15.61 -7.69
N GLY A 108 -7.47 -14.40 -7.19
CA GLY A 108 -8.27 -13.71 -6.19
C GLY A 108 -9.44 -12.94 -6.77
N GLU A 109 -9.99 -12.07 -5.94
CA GLU A 109 -11.12 -11.20 -6.24
C GLU A 109 -10.90 -9.81 -5.65
N ILE A 110 -11.66 -8.84 -6.13
CA ILE A 110 -11.65 -7.48 -5.60
C ILE A 110 -12.86 -7.25 -4.70
N GLU A 111 -12.68 -6.40 -3.71
CA GLU A 111 -13.72 -5.99 -2.80
C GLU A 111 -13.77 -4.46 -2.74
N LYS A 112 -14.98 -3.91 -2.73
CA LYS A 112 -15.16 -2.47 -2.63
C LYS A 112 -14.96 -2.02 -1.19
N VAL A 113 -14.08 -1.05 -0.97
CA VAL A 113 -13.81 -0.46 0.35
C VAL A 113 -14.84 0.63 0.59
N GLY A 114 -16.03 0.23 1.03
CA GLY A 114 -17.12 1.12 1.41
C GLY A 114 -17.80 1.88 0.24
N ASP A 115 -19.11 1.67 0.10
CA ASP A 115 -20.09 2.77 0.07
C ASP A 115 -21.16 2.33 1.07
N ASP A 116 -20.86 2.37 2.38
CA ASP A 116 -21.89 2.16 3.41
C ASP A 116 -22.17 3.52 4.06
N GLU A 117 -23.42 3.95 3.92
CA GLU A 117 -24.05 5.19 4.43
C GLU A 117 -23.66 5.60 5.86
#